data_AF-A0A5C0ZH43-F1
#
_entry.id   AF-A0A5C0ZH43-F1
#
_cell.length_a   1.000
_cell.length_b   1.000
_cell.length_c   1.000
_cell.angle_alpha   90.00
_cell.angle_beta   90.00
_cell.angle_gamma   90.00
#
_symmetry.space_group_name_H-M   'P 1'
#
loop_
_entity.id
_entity.type
_entity.pdbx_description
1 polymer ?
#
loop_
_entity_poly.entity_id
_entity_poly.type
_entity_poly.pdbx_seq_one_letter_code
_entity_poly.pdbx_strand_id
1 'polypeptide(L)'
;MELLFSFAKNIGNMFQAKGEIKFEYLGTEKKVKYIFWNLAGTPVFVFDDKLGRSHQFQKVFGKWEARCNVQPDWRPDFVEVLCEAFELEFQVIYARHRNVLYGINGVNDR
;
A
#
# COMPACT_ATOMS: atom_id res chain seq x y z
N MET A 1 6.79 12.57 -23.51
CA MET A 1 6.24 12.35 -22.15
C MET A 1 4.77 12.02 -22.34
N GLU A 2 4.42 10.75 -22.44
CA GLU A 2 3.02 10.29 -22.53
C GLU A 2 2.87 9.02 -21.69
N LEU A 3 2.03 9.09 -20.66
CA LEU A 3 1.63 7.98 -19.81
C LEU A 3 0.55 7.18 -20.54
N LEU A 4 0.93 6.04 -21.10
CA LEU A 4 0.00 5.03 -21.62
C LEU A 4 -0.68 4.31 -20.44
N PHE A 5 -1.85 4.82 -20.03
CA PHE A 5 -2.80 4.05 -19.24
C PHE A 5 -3.57 3.12 -20.19
N SER A 6 -3.07 1.90 -20.38
CA SER A 6 -3.79 0.85 -21.09
C SER A 6 -4.96 0.36 -20.24
N PHE A 7 -6.19 0.64 -20.70
CA PHE A 7 -7.44 0.13 -20.14
C PHE A 7 -7.56 -1.37 -20.38
N ALA A 8 -7.35 -2.18 -19.34
CA ALA A 8 -7.75 -3.59 -19.34
C ALA A 8 -9.20 -3.72 -18.87
N LYS A 9 -10.09 -3.96 -19.83
CA LYS A 9 -11.53 -4.20 -19.65
C LYS A 9 -11.75 -5.71 -19.51
N ASN A 10 -11.78 -6.23 -18.27
CA ASN A 10 -12.58 -7.38 -17.79
C ASN A 10 -11.99 -7.98 -16.49
N ILE A 11 -12.74 -7.85 -15.39
CA ILE A 11 -12.88 -8.82 -14.28
C ILE A 11 -11.58 -9.49 -13.80
N GLY A 12 -10.85 -8.79 -12.92
CA GLY A 12 -9.70 -9.31 -12.19
C GLY A 12 -8.91 -8.16 -11.60
N ASN A 13 -9.41 -7.60 -10.49
CA ASN A 13 -9.01 -6.35 -9.82
C ASN A 13 -7.54 -6.32 -9.35
N MET A 14 -6.58 -6.42 -10.27
CA MET A 14 -5.17 -6.22 -9.97
C MET A 14 -4.78 -4.80 -10.33
N PHE A 15 -4.67 -3.95 -9.31
CA PHE A 15 -4.02 -2.65 -9.46
C PHE A 15 -2.77 -2.62 -8.59
N GLN A 16 -1.75 -1.95 -9.11
CA GLN A 16 -0.45 -1.80 -8.46
C GLN A 16 -0.19 -0.32 -8.23
N ALA A 17 0.38 0.01 -7.07
CA ALA A 17 0.91 1.34 -6.78
C ALA A 17 2.31 1.21 -6.19
N LYS A 18 3.12 2.25 -6.32
CA LYS A 18 4.41 2.37 -5.63
C LYS A 18 4.41 3.66 -4.84
N GLY A 19 5.01 3.65 -3.68
CA GLY A 19 5.05 4.83 -2.82
C GLY A 19 6.07 4.73 -1.71
N GLU A 20 6.03 5.70 -0.82
CA GLU A 20 6.86 5.78 0.37
C GLU A 20 5.97 6.21 1.53
N ILE A 21 6.00 5.43 2.61
CA ILE A 21 5.35 5.78 3.87
C ILE A 21 6.39 6.45 4.76
N LYS A 22 5.99 7.58 5.36
CA LYS A 22 6.76 8.30 6.37
C LYS A 22 5.99 8.25 7.68
N PHE A 23 6.65 7.84 8.75
CA PHE A 23 6.03 7.76 10.08
C PHE A 23 7.07 8.01 11.17
N GLU A 24 6.63 8.49 12.32
CA GLU A 24 7.49 8.69 13.48
C GLU A 24 7.56 7.41 14.32
N TYR A 25 8.75 7.02 14.75
CA TYR A 25 8.94 5.91 15.68
C TYR A 25 10.07 6.24 16.66
N LEU A 26 9.76 6.22 17.96
CA LEU A 26 10.67 6.59 19.06
C LEU A 26 11.36 7.96 18.84
N GLY A 27 10.57 8.97 18.43
CA GLY A 27 11.07 10.33 18.19
C GLY A 27 11.92 10.49 16.93
N THR A 28 11.96 9.48 16.06
CA THR A 28 12.71 9.52 14.80
C THR A 28 11.80 9.26 13.61
N GLU A 29 11.90 10.09 12.57
CA GLU A 29 11.22 9.83 11.29
C GLU A 29 11.80 8.59 10.60
N LYS A 30 10.92 7.65 10.25
CA LYS A 30 11.21 6.45 9.45
C LYS A 30 10.57 6.56 8.08
N LYS A 31 11.20 5.95 7.10
CA LYS A 31 10.75 5.91 5.71
C LYS A 31 10.82 4.50 5.18
N VAL A 32 9.73 4.03 4.61
CA VAL A 32 9.63 2.69 4.00
C VAL A 32 9.06 2.85 2.59
N LYS A 33 9.85 2.47 1.60
CA LYS A 33 9.39 2.40 0.20
C LYS A 33 8.64 1.10 0.00
N TYR A 34 7.53 1.15 -0.72
CA TYR A 34 6.68 -0.02 -0.91
C TYR A 34 6.21 -0.18 -2.36
N ILE A 35 5.80 -1.41 -2.67
CA ILE A 35 4.95 -1.78 -3.79
C ILE A 35 3.64 -2.30 -3.20
N PHE A 36 2.54 -1.67 -3.57
CA PHE A 36 1.20 -2.07 -3.19
C PHE A 36 0.56 -2.88 -4.31
N TRP A 37 -0.14 -3.94 -3.94
CA TRP A 37 -0.95 -4.77 -4.81
C TRP A 37 -2.34 -4.92 -4.21
N ASN A 38 -3.37 -4.89 -5.05
CA ASN A 38 -4.66 -5.47 -4.69
C ASN A 38 -4.82 -6.77 -5.48
N LEU A 39 -4.81 -7.91 -4.80
CA LEU A 39 -4.93 -9.22 -5.44
C LEU A 39 -6.34 -9.76 -5.18
N ALA A 40 -7.21 -9.65 -6.18
CA ALA A 40 -8.59 -10.14 -6.09
C ALA A 40 -9.37 -9.63 -4.86
N GLY A 41 -9.16 -8.37 -4.47
CA GLY A 41 -9.78 -7.76 -3.29
C GLY A 41 -8.96 -7.88 -2.01
N THR A 42 -7.77 -8.48 -2.08
CA THR A 42 -6.83 -8.57 -0.96
C THR A 42 -5.72 -7.52 -1.11
N PRO A 43 -5.69 -6.48 -0.26
CA PRO A 43 -4.60 -5.51 -0.22
C PRO A 43 -3.30 -6.12 0.32
N VAL A 44 -2.19 -5.85 -0.36
CA VAL A 44 -0.85 -6.31 0.01
C VAL A 44 0.16 -5.19 -0.15
N PHE A 45 0.94 -4.89 0.89
CA PHE A 45 2.14 -4.07 0.83
C PHE A 45 3.37 -4.97 0.78
N VAL A 46 4.31 -4.66 -0.11
CA VAL A 46 5.60 -5.35 -0.25
C VAL A 46 6.72 -4.32 -0.18
N PHE A 47 7.76 -4.59 0.59
CA PHE A 47 8.93 -3.73 0.66
C PHE A 47 10.20 -4.54 0.89
N ASP A 48 11.32 -4.00 0.42
CA ASP A 48 12.61 -4.65 0.55
C ASP A 48 13.41 -4.02 1.70
N ASP A 49 14.01 -4.87 2.52
CA ASP A 49 14.95 -4.41 3.55
C ASP A 49 16.32 -4.06 2.94
N LYS A 50 17.22 -3.57 3.79
CA LYS A 50 18.59 -3.18 3.37
C LYS A 50 19.43 -4.36 2.87
N LEU A 51 19.03 -5.60 3.15
CA LEU A 51 19.70 -6.82 2.72
C LEU A 51 19.06 -7.39 1.44
N GLY A 52 18.08 -6.69 0.86
CA GLY A 52 17.38 -7.11 -0.35
C GLY A 52 16.33 -8.18 -0.11
N ARG A 53 15.89 -8.40 1.14
CA ARG A 53 14.82 -9.37 1.44
C ARG A 53 13.47 -8.67 1.36
N SER A 54 12.54 -9.28 0.63
CA SER A 54 11.18 -8.76 0.50
C SER A 54 10.31 -9.21 1.68
N HIS A 55 9.65 -8.24 2.30
CA HIS A 55 8.67 -8.42 3.36
C HIS A 55 7.30 -8.07 2.82
N GLN A 56 6.28 -8.89 3.14
CA GLN A 56 4.91 -8.65 2.68
C GLN A 56 3.97 -8.49 3.87
N PHE A 57 3.03 -7.56 3.76
CA PHE A 57 1.94 -7.36 4.70
C PHE A 57 0.63 -7.44 3.95
N GLN A 58 -0.24 -8.34 4.37
CA GLN A 58 -1.53 -8.59 3.77
C GLN A 58 -2.63 -8.18 4.73
N LYS A 59 -3.69 -7.53 4.22
CA LYS A 59 -4.87 -7.25 5.04
C LYS A 59 -5.79 -8.47 5.08
N VAL A 60 -5.90 -9.11 6.23
CA VAL A 60 -6.71 -10.31 6.49
C VAL A 60 -7.71 -9.98 7.60
N PHE A 61 -9.00 -10.20 7.34
CA PHE A 61 -10.09 -9.87 8.29
C PHE A 61 -10.01 -8.46 8.91
N GLY A 62 -9.58 -7.47 8.12
CA GLY A 62 -9.48 -6.08 8.56
C GLY A 62 -8.18 -5.71 9.28
N LYS A 63 -7.28 -6.67 9.53
CA LYS A 63 -5.97 -6.43 10.17
C LYS A 63 -4.83 -6.66 9.20
N TRP A 64 -3.74 -5.92 9.37
CA TRP A 64 -2.50 -6.14 8.62
C TRP A 64 -1.68 -7.25 9.27
N GLU A 65 -1.36 -8.27 8.49
CA GLU A 65 -0.57 -9.42 8.93
C GLU A 65 0.69 -9.56 8.07
N ALA A 66 1.84 -9.75 8.73
CA ALA A 66 3.08 -10.08 8.04
C ALA A 66 2.98 -11.47 7.40
N ARG A 67 3.23 -11.54 6.09
CA ARG A 67 3.31 -12.76 5.28
C ARG A 67 4.73 -12.84 4.71
N CYS A 68 5.68 -13.27 5.54
CA CYS A 68 7.07 -13.42 5.15
C CYS A 68 7.58 -14.82 5.51
N ASN A 69 8.39 -15.40 4.62
CA ASN A 69 9.06 -16.69 4.87
C ASN A 69 10.11 -16.57 5.98
N VAL A 70 10.66 -15.36 6.17
CA VAL A 70 11.57 -15.02 7.26
C VAL A 70 10.99 -13.79 7.94
N GLN A 71 10.51 -13.93 9.17
CA GLN A 71 10.07 -12.78 9.95
C GLN A 71 11.29 -11.91 10.28
N PRO A 72 11.26 -10.62 9.92
CA PRO A 72 12.27 -9.70 10.39
C PRO A 72 12.17 -9.57 11.92
N ASP A 73 13.30 -9.42 12.58
CA ASP A 73 13.39 -9.23 14.04
C ASP A 73 13.02 -7.77 14.39
N TRP A 74 11.82 -7.37 14.01
CA TRP A 74 11.26 -6.08 14.35
C TRP A 74 10.56 -6.16 15.69
N ARG A 75 10.72 -5.09 16.46
CA ARG A 75 10.00 -4.97 17.72
C ARG A 75 8.49 -4.94 17.47
N PRO A 76 7.67 -5.60 18.31
CA PRO A 76 6.22 -5.63 18.12
C PRO A 76 5.58 -4.24 18.01
N ASP A 77 6.03 -3.28 18.81
CA ASP A 77 5.55 -1.89 18.78
C ASP A 77 5.88 -1.16 17.47
N PHE A 78 7.05 -1.44 16.88
CA PHE A 78 7.37 -0.95 15.54
C PHE A 78 6.41 -1.50 14.47
N VAL A 79 6.08 -2.80 14.57
CA VAL A 79 5.15 -3.45 13.65
C VAL A 79 3.75 -2.86 13.77
N GLU A 80 3.28 -2.58 14.99
CA GLU A 80 1.99 -1.93 15.23
C GLU A 80 1.91 -0.55 14.56
N VAL A 81 2.89 0.32 14.81
CA VAL A 81 2.97 1.65 14.19
C VAL A 81 3.02 1.55 12.66
N LEU A 82 3.78 0.58 12.13
CA LEU A 82 3.86 0.35 10.69
C LEU A 82 2.50 -0.10 10.11
N CYS A 83 1.78 -0.98 10.80
CA CYS A 83 0.44 -1.43 10.40
C CYS A 83 -0.60 -0.30 10.42
N GLU A 84 -0.53 0.62 11.39
CA GLU A 84 -1.36 1.83 11.41
C GLU A 84 -1.05 2.73 10.20
N ALA A 85 0.22 2.90 9.88
CA ALA A 85 0.64 3.67 8.72
C ALA A 85 0.19 3.03 7.39
N PHE A 86 0.20 1.69 7.29
CA PHE A 86 -0.37 0.97 6.15
C PHE A 86 -1.87 1.18 6.01
N GLU A 87 -2.61 1.24 7.11
CA GLU A 87 -4.05 1.48 7.06
C GLU A 87 -4.38 2.86 6.49
N LEU A 88 -3.67 3.89 6.96
CA LEU A 88 -3.83 5.26 6.45
C LEU A 88 -3.47 5.35 4.96
N GLU A 89 -2.32 4.78 4.57
CA GLU A 89 -1.88 4.78 3.18
C GLU A 89 -2.87 4.01 2.28
N PHE A 90 -3.39 2.87 2.73
CA PHE A 90 -4.38 2.11 2.01
C PHE A 90 -5.67 2.91 1.77
N GLN A 91 -6.16 3.67 2.76
CA GLN A 91 -7.33 4.52 2.57
C GLN A 91 -7.11 5.58 1.49
N VAL A 92 -5.92 6.19 1.44
CA VAL A 92 -5.54 7.17 0.41
C VAL A 92 -5.47 6.51 -0.97
N ILE A 93 -4.78 5.37 -1.09
CA ILE A 93 -4.66 4.62 -2.34
C ILE A 93 -6.05 4.22 -2.85
N TYR A 94 -6.89 3.68 -1.97
CA TYR A 94 -8.21 3.18 -2.32
C TYR A 94 -9.18 4.30 -2.73
N ALA A 95 -9.14 5.45 -2.04
CA ALA A 95 -9.92 6.63 -2.42
C ALA A 95 -9.51 7.15 -3.81
N ARG A 96 -8.20 7.24 -4.08
CA ARG A 96 -7.68 7.62 -5.41
C ARG A 96 -8.12 6.65 -6.48
N HIS A 97 -8.00 5.34 -6.23
CA HIS A 97 -8.37 4.31 -7.19
C HIS A 97 -9.88 4.34 -7.50
N ARG A 98 -10.74 4.53 -6.50
CA ARG A 98 -12.19 4.69 -6.73
C ARG A 98 -12.50 5.95 -7.54
N ASN A 99 -11.87 7.09 -7.24
CA ASN A 99 -12.09 8.32 -8.00
C ASN A 99 -11.75 8.16 -9.49
N VAL A 100 -10.68 7.38 -9.79
CA VAL A 100 -10.29 7.04 -11.16
C VAL A 100 -11.31 6.11 -11.82
N LEU A 101 -11.74 5.04 -11.14
CA LEU A 101 -12.68 4.05 -11.70
C LEU A 101 -14.07 4.62 -11.98
N TYR A 102 -14.57 5.50 -11.12
CA TYR A 102 -15.91 6.08 -11.24
C TYR A 102 -15.92 7.45 -11.93
N GLY A 103 -14.78 7.90 -12.46
CA GLY A 103 -14.71 9.10 -13.28
C GLY A 103 -15.32 10.33 -12.60
N ILE A 104 -15.07 10.55 -11.31
CA ILE A 104 -15.45 11.80 -10.65
C ILE A 104 -14.44 12.88 -11.08
N ASN A 105 -14.48 13.23 -12.36
CA ASN A 105 -13.95 14.48 -12.89
C ASN A 105 -15.16 15.38 -13.14
N GLY A 106 -15.47 16.24 -12.17
CA GLY A 106 -16.44 17.32 -12.40
C GLY A 106 -17.33 17.62 -11.20
N VAL A 107 -16.84 18.46 -10.29
CA VAL A 107 -17.42 19.81 -10.18
C VAL A 107 -16.24 20.77 -10.14
N ASN A 108 -15.77 21.11 -11.34
CA ASN A 108 -15.18 22.41 -11.55
C ASN A 108 -16.35 23.25 -12.07
N ASP A 109 -17.05 23.93 -11.17
CA ASP A 109 -18.02 24.96 -11.55
C ASP A 109 -17.87 26.14 -10.57
N ARG A 110 -17.05 27.09 -11.02
CA ARG A 110 -16.92 28.50 -10.63
C ARG A 110 -16.52 28.89 -9.20
#